data_AF-A0A9C7Q3W8-F1
#
_entry.id   AF-A0A9C7Q3W8-F1
#
_cell.length_a   1.000
_cell.length_b   1.000
_cell.length_c   1.000
_cell.angle_alpha   90.00
_cell.angle_beta   90.00
_cell.angle_gamma   90.00
#
_symmetry.space_group_name_H-M   'P 1'
#
loop_
_entity.id
_entity.type
_entity.pdbx_description
1 polymer ?
#
loop_
_entity_poly.entity_id
_entity_poly.type
_entity_poly.pdbx_seq_one_letter_code
_entity_poly.pdbx_strand_id
1 'polypeptide(L)'
;MLLFCVLAVTFLQAVYANNASCSDAVPSCNTSIDYFVYKLSFPYLSDYVSVDYENISVRLNISIPDQQNFSYTLVRCGCEHLLNSTGNETVIPVPPRSLGGISTTEIPFIQQLGGLHLLKVFYEGQYAYNEQLLMRLKTNLTYNAQHFADFINTSVVPSPPNVTFVDTYSVSEFANRTENKLKYFVTPGILVKNAMARAELYKLYGLILDVPELADELSQSIIQSYMDTKEMVASHAKKWPSVLIDGYFDGVWSLDSGVSYEASFLRDAHAAYRYANSSNSPSLSLDQVVDNFRGADFWINLDLASPVYSLSELLQTYKQQNESNVASTVQKLAAFQCGQVWSNAKRYRGESNDYYELGSARPDWILKDLVKIFHPELETNHSFVFYYQLANNGSSTLSLHCPYHNLSTSPPSGRQFVILHVSVNSSMFPIQNALNLSIFPMIASLYGISYDDMQVYFLNPGEDSSSNTLMYIKLSVPSNNVSNALSTSHFHFAGALETILKDNNVSTSVTSMDVTTTAPVSTSSGLSGGDIAGIVVGSVVGFCLVVGVVIFAYWYGHRRAYKRIEGSTVILGASN
;
A
#
# COMPACT_ATOMS: atom_id res chain seq x y z
N MET A 1 16.26 -3.59 -14.17
CA MET A 1 16.27 -3.41 -15.64
C MET A 1 14.93 -3.76 -16.28
N LEU A 2 14.30 -4.92 -15.97
CA LEU A 2 12.92 -5.24 -16.37
C LEU A 2 11.88 -4.18 -15.95
N LEU A 3 11.97 -3.66 -14.72
CA LEU A 3 11.10 -2.56 -14.24
C LEU A 3 11.28 -1.26 -15.06
N PHE A 4 12.50 -1.00 -15.54
CA PHE A 4 12.82 0.15 -16.38
C PHE A 4 12.33 -0.04 -17.81
N CYS A 5 12.30 -1.28 -18.32
CA CYS A 5 11.74 -1.58 -19.64
C CYS A 5 10.21 -1.56 -19.64
N VAL A 6 9.55 -2.07 -18.61
CA VAL A 6 8.09 -1.96 -18.47
C VAL A 6 7.68 -0.50 -18.27
N LEU A 7 8.38 0.24 -17.40
CA LEU A 7 8.16 1.69 -17.25
C LEU A 7 8.46 2.44 -18.53
N ALA A 8 9.51 2.12 -19.30
CA ALA A 8 9.80 2.81 -20.56
C ALA A 8 8.78 2.50 -21.65
N VAL A 9 8.25 1.27 -21.71
CA VAL A 9 7.22 0.87 -22.68
C VAL A 9 5.87 1.47 -22.32
N THR A 10 5.49 1.53 -21.03
CA THR A 10 4.28 2.23 -20.58
C THR A 10 4.44 3.75 -20.67
N PHE A 11 5.63 4.31 -20.47
CA PHE A 11 5.90 5.74 -20.68
C PHE A 11 5.87 6.10 -22.17
N LEU A 12 6.40 5.24 -23.05
CA LEU A 12 6.25 5.41 -24.49
C LEU A 12 4.79 5.24 -24.90
N GLN A 13 4.06 4.22 -24.42
CA GLN A 13 2.62 4.07 -24.70
C GLN A 13 1.75 5.17 -24.08
N ALA A 14 2.14 5.79 -22.97
CA ALA A 14 1.44 6.96 -22.39
C ALA A 14 1.80 8.28 -23.10
N VAL A 15 3.00 8.38 -23.67
CA VAL A 15 3.40 9.47 -24.58
C VAL A 15 2.78 9.28 -25.98
N TYR A 16 2.45 8.04 -26.37
CA TYR A 16 1.78 7.68 -27.63
C TYR A 16 0.27 7.45 -27.49
N ALA A 17 -0.27 7.37 -26.27
CA ALA A 17 -1.69 7.55 -26.02
C ALA A 17 -1.97 8.96 -26.51
N ASN A 18 -2.71 9.04 -27.62
CA ASN A 18 -2.98 10.27 -28.34
C ASN A 18 -3.24 11.43 -27.36
N ASN A 19 -2.88 12.65 -27.74
CA ASN A 19 -3.41 13.89 -27.15
C ASN A 19 -4.93 14.01 -27.44
N ALA A 20 -5.67 12.91 -27.28
CA ALA A 20 -7.09 12.80 -27.45
C ALA A 20 -7.72 13.53 -26.28
N SER A 21 -8.19 14.73 -26.58
CA SER A 21 -9.22 15.41 -25.81
C SER A 21 -10.48 15.40 -26.69
N CYS A 22 -11.63 15.80 -26.16
CA CYS A 22 -12.81 16.07 -26.99
C CYS A 22 -12.63 17.27 -27.98
N SER A 23 -11.39 17.62 -28.34
CA SER A 23 -11.01 18.38 -29.53
C SER A 23 -11.24 17.61 -30.83
N ASP A 24 -11.11 16.29 -30.81
CA ASP A 24 -11.24 15.41 -31.99
C ASP A 24 -12.60 14.66 -31.99
N ALA A 25 -13.68 15.43 -31.92
CA ALA A 25 -15.04 14.90 -31.89
C ALA A 25 -15.34 14.04 -33.13
N VAL A 26 -16.12 12.97 -32.95
CA VAL A 26 -16.61 12.17 -34.08
C VAL A 26 -17.49 13.07 -34.95
N PRO A 27 -17.17 13.30 -36.24
CA PRO A 27 -17.90 14.26 -37.06
C PRO A 27 -19.36 13.89 -37.33
N SER A 28 -19.67 12.60 -37.36
CA SER A 28 -21.02 12.06 -37.51
C SER A 28 -21.12 10.74 -36.75
N CYS A 29 -21.93 10.74 -35.68
CA CYS A 29 -22.11 9.57 -34.83
C CYS A 29 -23.12 8.59 -35.43
N ASN A 30 -22.74 7.31 -35.46
CA ASN A 30 -23.60 6.22 -35.89
C ASN A 30 -23.96 5.33 -34.69
N THR A 31 -25.23 5.33 -34.29
CA THR A 31 -25.73 4.56 -33.13
C THR A 31 -25.62 3.04 -33.30
N SER A 32 -25.32 2.54 -34.49
CA SER A 32 -25.09 1.11 -34.75
C SER A 32 -23.63 0.68 -34.57
N ILE A 33 -22.69 1.62 -34.38
CA ILE A 33 -21.28 1.32 -34.14
C ILE A 33 -21.04 1.30 -32.63
N ASP A 34 -20.43 0.22 -32.13
CA ASP A 34 -19.93 0.17 -30.76
C ASP A 34 -18.62 0.98 -30.66
N TYR A 35 -18.71 2.17 -30.06
CA TYR A 35 -17.57 3.04 -29.77
C TYR A 35 -16.88 2.69 -28.44
N PHE A 36 -17.48 1.80 -27.62
CA PHE A 36 -16.94 1.31 -26.36
C PHE A 36 -16.64 -0.19 -26.46
N VAL A 37 -15.82 -0.55 -27.44
CA VAL A 37 -15.50 -1.94 -27.79
C VAL A 37 -14.91 -2.70 -26.60
N TYR A 38 -14.00 -2.06 -25.85
CA TYR A 38 -13.39 -2.64 -24.65
C TYR A 38 -14.28 -2.38 -23.44
N LYS A 39 -14.90 -3.45 -22.91
CA LYS A 39 -15.84 -3.37 -21.79
C LYS A 39 -15.15 -3.74 -20.48
N LEU A 40 -14.99 -2.76 -19.59
CA LEU A 40 -14.45 -2.96 -18.25
C LEU A 40 -15.48 -3.58 -17.31
N SER A 41 -14.99 -4.45 -16.42
CA SER A 41 -15.71 -5.00 -15.27
C SER A 41 -15.02 -4.61 -13.97
N PHE A 42 -15.81 -4.59 -12.88
CA PHE A 42 -15.40 -4.10 -11.56
C PHE A 42 -15.70 -5.14 -10.45
N PRO A 43 -15.09 -6.33 -10.48
CA PRO A 43 -15.32 -7.36 -9.48
C PRO A 43 -14.96 -6.97 -8.03
N TYR A 44 -14.03 -6.04 -7.81
CA TYR A 44 -13.64 -5.58 -6.47
C TYR A 44 -14.31 -4.26 -6.08
N LEU A 45 -14.71 -3.44 -7.05
CA LEU A 45 -15.47 -2.19 -6.83
C LEU A 45 -16.99 -2.34 -6.98
N SER A 46 -17.52 -3.56 -7.08
CA SER A 46 -18.95 -3.80 -7.35
C SER A 46 -19.91 -3.20 -6.32
N ASP A 47 -19.45 -3.01 -5.08
CA ASP A 47 -20.25 -2.38 -4.02
C ASP A 47 -20.42 -0.87 -4.24
N TYR A 48 -19.52 -0.26 -5.02
CA TYR A 48 -19.48 1.17 -5.28
C TYR A 48 -19.84 1.54 -6.71
N VAL A 49 -19.57 0.66 -7.68
CA VAL A 49 -19.60 1.00 -9.10
C VAL A 49 -20.42 -0.03 -9.88
N SER A 50 -21.34 0.46 -10.71
CA SER A 50 -22.01 -0.35 -11.73
C SER A 50 -21.94 0.33 -13.10
N VAL A 51 -21.73 -0.47 -14.15
CA VAL A 51 -21.63 0.00 -15.53
C VAL A 51 -22.55 -0.77 -16.45
N ASP A 52 -23.14 -0.07 -17.40
CA ASP A 52 -23.95 -0.63 -18.48
C ASP A 52 -23.52 -0.01 -19.81
N TYR A 53 -23.18 -0.86 -20.78
CA TYR A 53 -22.57 -0.44 -22.03
C TYR A 53 -23.60 -0.40 -23.15
N GLU A 54 -23.61 0.72 -23.86
CA GLU A 54 -24.34 0.93 -25.09
C GLU A 54 -23.35 1.32 -26.21
N ASN A 55 -23.83 1.27 -27.44
CA ASN A 55 -22.99 1.53 -28.61
C ASN A 55 -22.27 2.89 -28.57
N ILE A 56 -22.94 3.95 -28.10
CA ILE A 56 -22.38 5.31 -28.08
C ILE A 56 -22.15 5.86 -26.67
N SER A 57 -22.46 5.08 -25.63
CA SER A 57 -22.43 5.54 -24.25
C SER A 57 -22.20 4.42 -23.24
N VAL A 58 -21.69 4.78 -22.07
CA VAL A 58 -21.61 3.94 -20.88
C VAL A 58 -22.42 4.62 -19.78
N ARG A 59 -23.47 3.97 -19.29
CA ARG A 59 -24.14 4.38 -18.05
C ARG A 59 -23.32 3.88 -16.89
N LEU A 60 -22.97 4.78 -15.98
CA LEU A 60 -22.12 4.51 -14.82
C LEU A 60 -22.81 5.06 -13.58
N ASN A 61 -23.06 4.20 -12.60
CA ASN A 61 -23.54 4.62 -11.29
C ASN A 61 -22.47 4.41 -10.24
N ILE A 62 -22.29 5.44 -9.41
CA ILE A 62 -21.48 5.40 -8.20
C ILE A 62 -22.42 5.42 -7.01
N SER A 63 -22.48 4.30 -6.30
CA SER A 63 -23.27 4.11 -5.10
C SER A 63 -22.37 4.32 -3.89
N ILE A 64 -22.73 5.26 -3.04
CA ILE A 64 -22.05 5.47 -1.77
C ILE A 64 -22.92 4.89 -0.66
N PRO A 65 -22.46 3.85 0.07
CA PRO A 65 -23.21 3.31 1.19
C PRO A 65 -23.63 4.41 2.17
N ASP A 66 -24.91 4.40 2.56
CA ASP A 66 -25.51 5.35 3.50
C ASP A 66 -25.47 6.84 3.07
N GLN A 67 -25.21 7.12 1.78
CA GLN A 67 -25.23 8.48 1.21
C GLN A 67 -26.01 8.55 -0.11
N GLN A 68 -25.61 9.47 -1.00
CA GLN A 68 -26.24 9.76 -2.28
C GLN A 68 -25.62 8.89 -3.40
N ASN A 69 -26.46 8.46 -4.34
CA ASN A 69 -26.03 7.83 -5.58
C ASN A 69 -25.80 8.89 -6.66
N PHE A 70 -24.75 8.68 -7.46
CA PHE A 70 -24.39 9.55 -8.58
C PHE A 70 -24.48 8.76 -9.88
N SER A 71 -25.20 9.32 -10.86
CA SER A 71 -25.43 8.67 -12.15
C SER A 71 -24.84 9.50 -13.28
N TYR A 72 -24.02 8.84 -14.09
CA TYR A 72 -23.27 9.41 -15.19
C TYR A 72 -23.60 8.69 -16.48
N THR A 73 -23.69 9.45 -17.56
CA THR A 73 -23.70 8.91 -18.91
C THR A 73 -22.44 9.39 -19.61
N LEU A 74 -21.46 8.49 -19.72
CA LEU A 74 -20.21 8.74 -20.42
C LEU A 74 -20.47 8.51 -21.91
N VAL A 75 -20.31 9.52 -22.74
CA VAL A 75 -20.71 9.46 -24.15
C VAL A 75 -19.51 9.73 -25.04
N ARG A 76 -19.46 9.03 -26.18
CA ARG A 76 -18.43 9.29 -27.17
C ARG A 76 -18.49 10.75 -27.60
N CYS A 77 -17.39 11.49 -27.48
CA CYS A 77 -17.32 12.89 -27.88
C CYS A 77 -17.82 13.10 -29.34
N GLY A 78 -18.80 14.00 -29.52
CA GLY A 78 -19.51 14.24 -30.78
C GLY A 78 -20.91 13.62 -30.84
N CYS A 79 -21.24 12.67 -29.96
CA CYS A 79 -22.50 11.93 -29.97
C CYS A 79 -23.53 12.42 -28.93
N GLU A 80 -23.22 13.48 -28.17
CA GLU A 80 -24.04 13.98 -27.07
C GLU A 80 -25.47 14.31 -27.48
N HIS A 81 -25.64 14.87 -28.67
CA HIS A 81 -26.92 15.29 -29.25
C HIS A 81 -27.89 14.13 -29.53
N LEU A 82 -27.40 12.88 -29.50
CA LEU A 82 -28.19 11.67 -29.73
C LEU A 82 -28.76 11.08 -28.43
N LEU A 83 -28.37 11.61 -27.26
CA LEU A 83 -28.83 11.11 -25.98
C LEU A 83 -30.20 11.71 -25.62
N ASN A 84 -31.15 10.84 -25.27
CA ASN A 84 -32.40 11.23 -24.62
C ASN A 84 -32.19 11.30 -23.11
N SER A 85 -31.53 12.36 -22.62
CA SER A 85 -31.30 12.53 -21.17
C SER A 85 -32.62 12.85 -20.44
N THR A 86 -32.88 12.12 -19.35
CA THR A 86 -34.09 12.25 -18.52
C THR A 86 -33.96 13.31 -17.42
N GLY A 87 -32.89 14.14 -17.44
CA GLY A 87 -32.71 15.31 -16.59
C GLY A 87 -31.98 15.10 -15.27
N ASN A 88 -31.87 13.86 -14.76
CA ASN A 88 -31.21 13.54 -13.49
C ASN A 88 -29.76 13.00 -13.62
N GLU A 89 -29.26 12.77 -14.84
CA GLU A 89 -27.94 12.18 -15.08
C GLU A 89 -26.92 13.21 -15.56
N THR A 90 -25.67 13.11 -15.08
CA THR A 90 -24.58 13.96 -15.56
C THR A 90 -23.98 13.36 -16.83
N VAL A 91 -24.21 14.01 -17.98
CA VAL A 91 -23.64 13.60 -19.27
C VAL A 91 -22.21 14.15 -19.42
N ILE A 92 -21.24 13.25 -19.63
CA ILE A 92 -19.82 13.57 -19.79
C ILE A 92 -19.32 13.04 -21.13
N PRO A 93 -18.92 13.91 -22.06
CA PRO A 93 -18.18 13.49 -23.25
C PRO A 93 -16.80 12.97 -22.85
N VAL A 94 -16.44 11.76 -23.31
CA VAL A 94 -15.14 11.15 -23.04
C VAL A 94 -14.26 11.06 -24.29
N PRO A 95 -12.95 11.35 -24.16
CA PRO A 95 -12.32 12.00 -23.01
C PRO A 95 -12.75 13.48 -22.90
N PRO A 96 -12.87 14.07 -21.69
CA PRO A 96 -13.24 15.48 -21.54
C PRO A 96 -12.16 16.41 -22.12
N ARG A 97 -12.52 17.65 -22.53
CA ARG A 97 -11.51 18.58 -23.09
C ARG A 97 -10.58 19.16 -22.03
N SER A 98 -11.09 19.32 -20.81
CA SER A 98 -10.33 19.80 -19.66
C SER A 98 -10.85 19.19 -18.37
N LEU A 99 -9.91 18.91 -17.47
CA LEU A 99 -10.14 18.35 -16.14
C LEU A 99 -9.80 19.37 -15.06
N GLY A 100 -10.62 19.36 -14.01
CA GLY A 100 -10.29 19.84 -12.68
C GLY A 100 -9.98 18.66 -11.77
N GLY A 101 -9.16 18.86 -10.74
CA GLY A 101 -8.95 17.87 -9.67
C GLY A 101 -8.89 18.57 -8.32
N ILE A 102 -9.37 17.90 -7.28
CA ILE A 102 -9.37 18.46 -5.92
C ILE A 102 -8.59 17.65 -4.89
N SER A 103 -8.19 16.42 -5.23
CA SER A 103 -7.48 15.55 -4.31
C SER A 103 -6.18 15.04 -4.93
N THR A 104 -5.10 15.08 -4.15
CA THR A 104 -3.79 14.58 -4.61
C THR A 104 -3.82 13.09 -4.92
N THR A 105 -4.69 12.34 -4.24
CA THR A 105 -4.90 10.90 -4.48
C THR A 105 -5.34 10.56 -5.92
N GLU A 106 -5.87 11.54 -6.66
CA GLU A 106 -6.35 11.37 -8.03
C GLU A 106 -5.21 11.50 -9.06
N ILE A 107 -4.15 12.24 -8.70
CA ILE A 107 -3.05 12.59 -9.59
C ILE A 107 -2.36 11.34 -10.19
N PRO A 108 -2.03 10.29 -9.43
CA PRO A 108 -1.34 9.13 -9.98
C PRO A 108 -2.18 8.41 -11.05
N PHE A 109 -3.49 8.28 -10.84
CA PHE A 109 -4.39 7.64 -11.81
C PHE A 109 -4.42 8.45 -13.12
N ILE A 110 -4.61 9.77 -13.01
CA ILE A 110 -4.61 10.67 -14.17
C ILE A 110 -3.26 10.64 -14.90
N GLN A 111 -2.15 10.66 -14.16
CA GLN A 111 -0.80 10.72 -14.74
C GLN A 111 -0.40 9.41 -15.42
N GLN A 112 -0.64 8.26 -14.79
CA GLN A 112 -0.24 6.96 -15.33
C GLN A 112 -1.09 6.52 -16.52
N LEU A 113 -2.32 7.05 -16.64
CA LEU A 113 -3.19 6.88 -17.80
C LEU A 113 -2.97 7.93 -18.90
N GLY A 114 -1.94 8.78 -18.77
CA GLY A 114 -1.60 9.80 -19.78
C GLY A 114 -2.48 11.05 -19.76
N GLY A 115 -3.45 11.15 -18.86
CA GLY A 115 -4.45 12.23 -18.78
C GLY A 115 -3.96 13.54 -18.17
N LEU A 116 -2.73 13.63 -17.65
CA LEU A 116 -2.26 14.82 -16.91
C LEU A 116 -2.31 16.11 -17.75
N HIS A 117 -2.19 16.00 -19.08
CA HIS A 117 -2.27 17.14 -19.99
C HIS A 117 -3.67 17.81 -20.00
N LEU A 118 -4.72 17.05 -19.71
CA LEU A 118 -6.11 17.51 -19.59
C LEU A 118 -6.36 18.25 -18.28
N LEU A 119 -5.57 17.99 -17.23
CA LEU A 119 -5.71 18.65 -15.92
C LEU A 119 -5.31 20.14 -16.04
N LYS A 120 -6.31 21.02 -16.13
CA LYS A 120 -6.14 22.46 -16.31
C LYS A 120 -6.29 23.24 -15.02
N VAL A 121 -7.01 22.71 -14.04
CA VAL A 121 -7.19 23.35 -12.74
C VAL A 121 -6.97 22.31 -11.66
N PHE A 122 -6.25 22.68 -10.61
CA PHE A 122 -6.08 21.82 -9.46
C PHE A 122 -6.20 22.62 -8.16
N TYR A 123 -6.98 22.11 -7.22
CA TYR A 123 -7.14 22.71 -5.90
C TYR A 123 -5.92 22.43 -5.03
N GLU A 124 -5.40 23.48 -4.39
CA GLU A 124 -4.27 23.43 -3.45
C GLU A 124 -3.08 22.59 -3.96
N GLY A 125 -2.67 22.86 -5.20
CA GLY A 125 -1.58 22.14 -5.88
C GLY A 125 -0.23 22.23 -5.19
N GLN A 126 -0.07 23.09 -4.18
CA GLN A 126 1.11 23.10 -3.31
C GLN A 126 1.29 21.80 -2.51
N TYR A 127 0.22 21.03 -2.27
CA TYR A 127 0.29 19.75 -1.57
C TYR A 127 0.59 18.56 -2.49
N ALA A 128 0.74 18.77 -3.80
CA ALA A 128 1.10 17.70 -4.73
C ALA A 128 2.57 17.28 -4.59
N TYR A 129 2.82 15.98 -4.52
CA TYR A 129 4.17 15.42 -4.61
C TYR A 129 4.62 15.30 -6.09
N ASN A 130 3.67 15.00 -6.99
CA ASN A 130 3.92 14.72 -8.39
C ASN A 130 4.75 15.80 -9.11
N GLU A 131 5.94 15.43 -9.61
CA GLU A 131 6.84 16.40 -10.24
C GLU A 131 6.27 16.99 -11.53
N GLN A 132 5.53 16.20 -12.30
CA GLN A 132 4.94 16.67 -13.56
C GLN A 132 3.83 17.69 -13.28
N LEU A 133 2.97 17.45 -12.29
CA LEU A 133 1.97 18.44 -11.88
C LEU A 133 2.64 19.71 -11.35
N LEU A 134 3.62 19.60 -10.46
CA LEU A 134 4.35 20.76 -9.93
C LEU A 134 5.00 21.59 -11.05
N MET A 135 5.55 20.95 -12.09
CA MET A 135 6.08 21.64 -13.27
C MET A 135 4.97 22.36 -14.04
N ARG A 136 3.81 21.74 -14.21
CA ARG A 136 2.65 22.34 -14.90
C ARG A 136 2.07 23.53 -14.14
N LEU A 137 2.04 23.47 -12.81
CA LEU A 137 1.64 24.59 -11.95
C LEU A 137 2.62 25.76 -12.11
N LYS A 138 3.93 25.50 -12.08
CA LYS A 138 4.96 26.53 -12.27
C LYS A 138 4.94 27.18 -13.66
N THR A 139 4.48 26.45 -14.68
CA THR A 139 4.42 26.91 -16.08
C THR A 139 3.04 27.39 -16.51
N ASN A 140 2.08 27.49 -15.58
CA ASN A 140 0.68 27.85 -15.84
C ASN A 140 -0.01 26.97 -16.90
N LEU A 141 0.44 25.73 -17.07
CA LEU A 141 -0.25 24.71 -17.86
C LEU A 141 -1.39 24.05 -17.06
N THR A 142 -1.28 24.10 -15.73
CA THR A 142 -2.34 23.83 -14.77
C THR A 142 -2.41 25.04 -13.83
N TYR A 143 -3.62 25.56 -13.59
CA TYR A 143 -3.86 26.69 -12.69
C TYR A 143 -4.10 26.19 -11.26
N ASN A 144 -3.41 26.80 -10.30
CA ASN A 144 -3.57 26.47 -8.88
C ASN A 144 -4.75 27.27 -8.28
N ALA A 145 -5.83 26.58 -7.94
CA ALA A 145 -6.97 27.16 -7.22
C ALA A 145 -6.72 27.07 -5.71
N GLN A 146 -6.97 28.14 -4.96
CA GLN A 146 -6.83 28.14 -3.50
C GLN A 146 -8.18 27.97 -2.79
N HIS A 147 -9.27 28.21 -3.50
CA HIS A 147 -10.64 28.00 -3.03
C HIS A 147 -11.45 27.33 -4.15
N PHE A 148 -12.48 26.55 -3.80
CA PHE A 148 -13.36 25.97 -4.82
C PHE A 148 -14.03 27.03 -5.73
N ALA A 149 -14.33 28.22 -5.21
CA ALA A 149 -14.87 29.33 -6.01
C ALA A 149 -13.90 29.81 -7.11
N ASP A 150 -12.59 29.58 -6.97
CA ASP A 150 -11.61 29.97 -7.96
C ASP A 150 -11.78 29.20 -9.29
N PHE A 151 -12.37 28.00 -9.25
CA PHE A 151 -12.63 27.19 -10.46
C PHE A 151 -13.55 27.88 -11.46
N ILE A 152 -14.41 28.81 -10.99
CA ILE A 152 -15.30 29.61 -11.84
C ILE A 152 -14.86 31.08 -11.95
N ASN A 153 -13.80 31.47 -11.25
CA ASN A 153 -13.29 32.85 -11.25
C ASN A 153 -12.29 33.04 -12.40
N THR A 154 -12.71 33.73 -13.47
CA THR A 154 -11.88 33.97 -14.66
C THR A 154 -10.66 34.84 -14.42
N SER A 155 -10.55 35.48 -13.25
CA SER A 155 -9.37 36.24 -12.84
C SER A 155 -8.27 35.33 -12.26
N VAL A 156 -8.62 34.12 -11.83
CA VAL A 156 -7.70 33.11 -11.28
C VAL A 156 -7.44 32.02 -12.31
N VAL A 157 -8.51 31.49 -12.91
CA VAL A 157 -8.45 30.43 -13.92
C VAL A 157 -9.03 30.96 -15.23
N PRO A 158 -8.27 31.05 -16.33
CA PRO A 158 -8.75 31.64 -17.58
C PRO A 158 -9.94 30.92 -18.22
N SER A 159 -10.05 29.61 -17.99
CA SER A 159 -11.17 28.80 -18.47
C SER A 159 -11.51 27.71 -17.45
N PRO A 160 -12.77 27.64 -16.98
CA PRO A 160 -13.19 26.57 -16.09
C PRO A 160 -13.03 25.18 -16.72
N PRO A 161 -12.78 24.13 -15.92
CA PRO A 161 -12.68 22.77 -16.42
C PRO A 161 -14.05 22.26 -16.88
N ASN A 162 -14.07 21.35 -17.87
CA ASN A 162 -15.32 20.76 -18.32
C ASN A 162 -15.89 19.74 -17.35
N VAL A 163 -15.01 19.01 -16.66
CA VAL A 163 -15.35 18.05 -15.60
C VAL A 163 -14.31 18.19 -14.50
N THR A 164 -14.74 18.25 -13.26
CA THR A 164 -13.85 18.21 -12.09
C THR A 164 -14.00 16.89 -11.36
N PHE A 165 -12.89 16.21 -11.06
CA PHE A 165 -12.91 15.10 -10.11
C PHE A 165 -13.10 15.64 -8.69
N VAL A 166 -14.04 15.05 -7.96
CA VAL A 166 -14.45 15.50 -6.62
C VAL A 166 -14.58 14.28 -5.72
N ASP A 167 -13.88 14.26 -4.59
CA ASP A 167 -14.03 13.19 -3.62
C ASP A 167 -15.43 13.22 -2.97
N THR A 168 -15.82 12.08 -2.40
CA THR A 168 -17.17 11.87 -1.84
C THR A 168 -17.56 12.86 -0.75
N TYR A 169 -16.61 13.40 0.02
CA TYR A 169 -16.91 14.30 1.14
C TYR A 169 -17.05 15.75 0.70
N SER A 170 -16.37 16.14 -0.37
CA SER A 170 -16.37 17.53 -0.85
C SER A 170 -17.49 17.86 -1.84
N VAL A 171 -18.35 16.91 -2.23
CA VAL A 171 -19.41 17.11 -3.25
C VAL A 171 -20.29 18.34 -2.95
N SER A 172 -20.92 18.37 -1.78
CA SER A 172 -21.86 19.43 -1.41
C SER A 172 -21.19 20.80 -1.33
N GLU A 173 -19.98 20.84 -0.77
CA GLU A 173 -19.24 22.09 -0.63
C GLU A 173 -18.75 22.60 -2.00
N PHE A 174 -18.15 21.72 -2.80
CA PHE A 174 -17.69 22.05 -4.15
C PHE A 174 -18.83 22.57 -5.02
N ALA A 175 -19.98 21.89 -5.03
CA ALA A 175 -21.17 22.28 -5.79
C ALA A 175 -21.69 23.66 -5.36
N ASN A 176 -21.78 23.92 -4.05
CA ASN A 176 -22.22 25.22 -3.52
C ASN A 176 -21.25 26.35 -3.87
N ARG A 177 -19.94 26.15 -3.62
CA ARG A 177 -18.91 27.17 -3.86
C ARG A 177 -18.68 27.48 -5.33
N THR A 178 -19.02 26.56 -6.23
CA THR A 178 -18.99 26.76 -7.68
C THR A 178 -20.36 27.15 -8.25
N GLU A 179 -21.34 27.45 -7.39
CA GLU A 179 -22.71 27.83 -7.75
C GLU A 179 -23.39 26.83 -8.70
N ASN A 180 -23.04 25.54 -8.60
CA ASN A 180 -23.47 24.47 -9.50
C ASN A 180 -23.17 24.73 -10.99
N LYS A 181 -22.21 25.59 -11.31
CA LYS A 181 -21.84 25.93 -12.70
C LYS A 181 -20.92 24.90 -13.36
N LEU A 182 -20.35 23.98 -12.59
CA LEU A 182 -19.39 22.98 -13.07
C LEU A 182 -19.97 21.57 -12.99
N LYS A 183 -19.68 20.77 -14.02
CA LYS A 183 -19.88 19.32 -13.94
C LYS A 183 -18.76 18.72 -13.09
N TYR A 184 -19.10 17.73 -12.29
CA TYR A 184 -18.14 16.98 -11.51
C TYR A 184 -18.37 15.49 -11.65
N PHE A 185 -17.30 14.74 -11.44
CA PHE A 185 -17.30 13.28 -11.38
C PHE A 185 -16.83 12.85 -9.99
N VAL A 186 -17.68 12.12 -9.27
CA VAL A 186 -17.39 11.73 -7.90
C VAL A 186 -16.40 10.57 -7.87
N THR A 187 -15.37 10.65 -7.03
CA THR A 187 -14.35 9.60 -6.89
C THR A 187 -14.52 8.90 -5.52
N PRO A 188 -14.85 7.59 -5.49
CA PRO A 188 -15.12 6.89 -4.23
C PRO A 188 -13.85 6.52 -3.43
N GLY A 189 -12.66 6.92 -3.89
CA GLY A 189 -11.38 6.34 -3.45
C GLY A 189 -11.12 6.41 -1.95
N ILE A 190 -11.56 7.48 -1.28
CA ILE A 190 -11.40 7.64 0.17
C ILE A 190 -12.22 6.62 0.99
N LEU A 191 -13.34 6.14 0.45
CA LEU A 191 -14.22 5.16 1.09
C LEU A 191 -13.79 3.71 0.83
N VAL A 192 -12.99 3.49 -0.22
CA VAL A 192 -12.57 2.16 -0.65
C VAL A 192 -11.49 1.63 0.30
N LYS A 193 -11.87 0.68 1.15
CA LYS A 193 -11.01 0.06 2.18
C LYS A 193 -10.29 -1.20 1.69
N ASN A 194 -10.59 -1.69 0.50
CA ASN A 194 -9.98 -2.88 -0.09
C ASN A 194 -8.88 -2.49 -1.09
N ALA A 195 -7.68 -3.06 -0.96
CA ALA A 195 -6.53 -2.78 -1.82
C ALA A 195 -6.77 -3.08 -3.30
N MET A 196 -7.39 -4.21 -3.62
CA MET A 196 -7.71 -4.59 -5.00
C MET A 196 -8.79 -3.67 -5.58
N ALA A 197 -9.78 -3.29 -4.77
CA ALA A 197 -10.78 -2.31 -5.17
C ALA A 197 -10.15 -0.93 -5.44
N ARG A 198 -9.16 -0.48 -4.66
CA ARG A 198 -8.40 0.75 -4.99
C ARG A 198 -7.63 0.63 -6.30
N ALA A 199 -7.06 -0.54 -6.59
CA ALA A 199 -6.42 -0.78 -7.88
C ALA A 199 -7.42 -0.76 -9.05
N GLU A 200 -8.70 -1.08 -8.83
CA GLU A 200 -9.75 -0.93 -9.85
C GLU A 200 -10.17 0.52 -10.09
N LEU A 201 -9.74 1.49 -9.26
CA LEU A 201 -9.99 2.90 -9.57
C LEU A 201 -9.32 3.30 -10.89
N TYR A 202 -8.20 2.68 -11.30
CA TYR A 202 -7.64 2.88 -12.64
C TYR A 202 -8.68 2.69 -13.73
N LYS A 203 -9.53 1.66 -13.63
CA LYS A 203 -10.59 1.37 -14.58
C LYS A 203 -11.61 2.51 -14.63
N LEU A 204 -11.98 3.09 -13.49
CA LEU A 204 -12.91 4.22 -13.40
C LEU A 204 -12.33 5.47 -14.10
N TYR A 205 -11.07 5.81 -13.81
CA TYR A 205 -10.38 6.90 -14.49
C TYR A 205 -10.19 6.59 -15.99
N GLY A 206 -9.93 5.33 -16.35
CA GLY A 206 -9.80 4.87 -17.73
C GLY A 206 -11.05 5.06 -18.57
N LEU A 207 -12.24 4.90 -17.98
CA LEU A 207 -13.51 5.22 -18.65
C LEU A 207 -13.62 6.72 -18.97
N ILE A 208 -13.26 7.58 -18.02
CA ILE A 208 -13.33 9.03 -18.21
C ILE A 208 -12.27 9.54 -19.18
N LEU A 209 -11.07 8.96 -19.13
CA LEU A 209 -9.96 9.31 -20.00
C LEU A 209 -9.98 8.59 -21.35
N ASP A 210 -10.99 7.75 -21.62
CA ASP A 210 -11.15 6.98 -22.86
C ASP A 210 -9.93 6.09 -23.19
N VAL A 211 -9.33 5.49 -22.16
CA VAL A 211 -8.20 4.55 -22.26
C VAL A 211 -8.45 3.25 -21.47
N PRO A 212 -9.58 2.56 -21.72
CA PRO A 212 -10.01 1.43 -20.89
C PRO A 212 -9.03 0.25 -20.89
N GLU A 213 -8.42 -0.07 -22.03
CA GLU A 213 -7.48 -1.21 -22.14
C GLU A 213 -6.22 -1.00 -21.26
N LEU A 214 -5.60 0.18 -21.34
CA LEU A 214 -4.44 0.53 -20.51
C LEU A 214 -4.82 0.53 -19.02
N ALA A 215 -6.00 1.04 -18.69
CA ALA A 215 -6.48 1.07 -17.32
C ALA A 215 -6.71 -0.34 -16.74
N ASP A 216 -7.25 -1.26 -17.54
CA ASP A 216 -7.43 -2.64 -17.14
C ASP A 216 -6.09 -3.36 -16.95
N GLU A 217 -5.15 -3.19 -17.88
CA GLU A 217 -3.81 -3.78 -17.80
C GLU A 217 -3.07 -3.33 -16.53
N LEU A 218 -3.06 -2.03 -16.25
CA LEU A 218 -2.43 -1.48 -15.05
C LEU A 218 -3.11 -2.00 -13.78
N SER A 219 -4.44 -1.98 -13.74
CA SER A 219 -5.23 -2.48 -12.62
C SER A 219 -4.93 -3.96 -12.33
N GLN A 220 -4.99 -4.80 -13.35
CA GLN A 220 -4.72 -6.24 -13.25
C GLN A 220 -3.29 -6.52 -12.80
N SER A 221 -2.31 -5.79 -13.36
CA SER A 221 -0.91 -5.95 -12.96
C SER A 221 -0.69 -5.60 -11.49
N ILE A 222 -1.34 -4.55 -10.97
CA ILE A 222 -1.24 -4.15 -9.56
C ILE A 222 -1.93 -5.17 -8.66
N ILE A 223 -3.13 -5.64 -9.05
CA ILE A 223 -3.86 -6.67 -8.30
C ILE A 223 -3.03 -7.95 -8.21
N GLN A 224 -2.47 -8.42 -9.33
CA GLN A 224 -1.64 -9.62 -9.35
C GLN A 224 -0.40 -9.45 -8.46
N SER A 225 0.30 -8.31 -8.60
CA SER A 225 1.46 -7.96 -7.77
C SER A 225 1.15 -7.96 -6.27
N TYR A 226 -0.03 -7.48 -5.88
CA TYR A 226 -0.51 -7.52 -4.49
C TYR A 226 -0.79 -8.96 -4.03
N MET A 227 -1.54 -9.72 -4.83
CA MET A 227 -1.92 -11.10 -4.52
C MET A 227 -0.70 -12.03 -4.42
N ASP A 228 0.26 -11.92 -5.34
CA ASP A 228 1.51 -12.68 -5.29
C ASP A 228 2.29 -12.39 -4.00
N THR A 229 2.34 -11.12 -3.58
CA THR A 229 3.02 -10.71 -2.35
C THR A 229 2.32 -11.29 -1.13
N LYS A 230 0.98 -11.22 -1.08
CA LYS A 230 0.17 -11.78 -0.01
C LYS A 230 0.34 -13.30 0.10
N GLU A 231 0.29 -14.02 -1.02
CA GLU A 231 0.46 -15.47 -1.06
C GLU A 231 1.88 -15.90 -0.65
N MET A 232 2.90 -15.17 -1.09
CA MET A 232 4.29 -15.41 -0.71
C MET A 232 4.46 -15.34 0.81
N VAL A 233 3.94 -14.29 1.45
CA VAL A 233 3.99 -14.12 2.90
C VAL A 233 3.21 -15.23 3.59
N ALA A 234 1.99 -15.51 3.12
CA ALA A 234 1.16 -16.56 3.69
C ALA A 234 1.83 -17.94 3.68
N SER A 235 2.63 -18.22 2.65
CA SER A 235 3.29 -19.52 2.47
C SER A 235 4.63 -19.65 3.19
N HIS A 236 5.34 -18.55 3.43
CA HIS A 236 6.75 -18.58 3.85
C HIS A 236 7.05 -17.81 5.14
N ALA A 237 6.19 -16.90 5.58
CA ALA A 237 6.40 -16.15 6.81
C ALA A 237 6.41 -17.10 8.01
N LYS A 238 7.46 -16.99 8.83
CA LYS A 238 7.67 -17.89 9.96
C LYS A 238 7.02 -17.40 11.25
N LYS A 239 6.63 -16.12 11.28
CA LYS A 239 6.13 -15.42 12.47
C LYS A 239 5.15 -14.34 12.08
N TRP A 240 4.43 -13.84 13.08
CA TRP A 240 3.60 -12.65 12.97
C TRP A 240 4.13 -11.58 13.95
N PRO A 241 4.97 -10.64 13.50
CA PRO A 241 5.49 -9.60 14.38
C PRO A 241 4.39 -8.67 14.89
N SER A 242 4.47 -8.24 16.15
CA SER A 242 3.55 -7.22 16.67
C SER A 242 3.88 -5.83 16.13
N VAL A 243 2.83 -5.05 15.87
CA VAL A 243 2.98 -3.67 15.41
C VAL A 243 2.12 -2.70 16.21
N LEU A 244 2.75 -1.58 16.58
CA LEU A 244 2.09 -0.31 16.94
C LEU A 244 2.07 0.57 15.69
N ILE A 245 0.92 1.19 15.42
CA ILE A 245 0.75 2.16 14.33
C ILE A 245 0.49 3.56 14.88
N ASP A 246 0.54 4.53 13.98
CA ASP A 246 0.18 5.94 14.23
C ASP A 246 1.05 6.61 15.29
N GLY A 247 0.61 7.77 15.77
CA GLY A 247 1.36 8.61 16.69
C GLY A 247 0.48 9.34 17.68
N TYR A 248 1.14 10.11 18.53
CA TYR A 248 0.46 11.03 19.45
C TYR A 248 0.15 12.33 18.73
N PHE A 249 -1.14 12.73 18.73
CA PHE A 249 -1.61 13.97 18.15
C PHE A 249 -2.78 14.53 18.99
N ASP A 250 -2.77 15.84 19.22
CA ASP A 250 -3.84 16.57 19.93
C ASP A 250 -4.29 15.94 21.26
N GLY A 251 -3.33 15.51 22.09
CA GLY A 251 -3.62 15.03 23.44
C GLY A 251 -3.86 13.52 23.57
N VAL A 252 -3.98 12.79 22.46
CA VAL A 252 -4.27 11.34 22.45
C VAL A 252 -3.40 10.60 21.44
N TRP A 253 -3.22 9.30 21.66
CA TRP A 253 -2.72 8.41 20.61
C TRP A 253 -3.92 7.80 19.88
N SER A 254 -4.19 8.28 18.67
CA SER A 254 -5.28 7.77 17.84
C SER A 254 -4.77 6.65 16.96
N LEU A 255 -5.48 5.53 16.96
CA LEU A 255 -5.14 4.35 16.16
C LEU A 255 -6.25 4.06 15.16
N ASP A 256 -5.85 3.58 13.99
CA ASP A 256 -6.78 3.13 12.97
C ASP A 256 -7.58 1.88 13.39
N SER A 257 -8.86 1.80 13.00
CA SER A 257 -9.69 0.61 13.27
C SER A 257 -9.19 -0.63 12.52
N GLY A 258 -9.53 -1.84 12.99
CA GLY A 258 -9.20 -3.10 12.33
C GLY A 258 -9.83 -3.30 10.95
N VAL A 259 -10.88 -2.53 10.63
CA VAL A 259 -11.53 -2.51 9.31
C VAL A 259 -11.03 -1.35 8.44
N SER A 260 -9.95 -0.66 8.82
CA SER A 260 -9.38 0.42 8.02
C SER A 260 -8.60 -0.11 6.81
N TYR A 261 -8.32 0.80 5.88
CA TYR A 261 -7.45 0.51 4.75
C TYR A 261 -6.03 0.14 5.21
N GLU A 262 -5.51 0.85 6.21
CA GLU A 262 -4.20 0.57 6.78
C GLU A 262 -4.14 -0.82 7.45
N ALA A 263 -5.11 -1.13 8.30
CA ALA A 263 -5.18 -2.43 8.99
C ALA A 263 -5.27 -3.60 8.00
N SER A 264 -5.85 -3.40 6.81
CA SER A 264 -5.88 -4.40 5.76
C SER A 264 -4.48 -4.80 5.29
N PHE A 265 -3.54 -3.85 5.20
CA PHE A 265 -2.15 -4.15 4.84
C PHE A 265 -1.41 -4.88 5.94
N LEU A 266 -1.64 -4.53 7.22
CA LEU A 266 -1.00 -5.21 8.35
C LEU A 266 -1.38 -6.70 8.36
N ARG A 267 -2.68 -6.99 8.22
CA ARG A 267 -3.18 -8.37 8.12
C ARG A 267 -2.57 -9.10 6.91
N ASP A 268 -2.61 -8.49 5.74
CA ASP A 268 -2.13 -9.12 4.50
C ASP A 268 -0.60 -9.25 4.46
N ALA A 269 0.12 -8.47 5.28
CA ALA A 269 1.55 -8.61 5.54
C ALA A 269 1.88 -9.57 6.69
N HIS A 270 0.89 -10.28 7.27
CA HIS A 270 1.08 -11.14 8.46
C HIS A 270 1.74 -10.39 9.63
N ALA A 271 1.34 -9.14 9.87
CA ALA A 271 1.69 -8.36 11.04
C ALA A 271 0.53 -8.35 12.03
N ALA A 272 0.82 -8.66 13.28
CA ALA A 272 -0.18 -8.75 14.33
C ALA A 272 -0.49 -7.36 14.88
N TYR A 273 -1.69 -6.86 14.55
CA TYR A 273 -2.22 -5.60 15.06
C TYR A 273 -3.22 -5.82 16.19
N ARG A 274 -3.03 -5.16 17.34
CA ARG A 274 -3.84 -5.38 18.55
C ARG A 274 -5.33 -5.18 18.35
N TYR A 275 -5.72 -4.23 17.50
CA TYR A 275 -7.11 -3.87 17.26
C TYR A 275 -7.62 -4.34 15.91
N ALA A 276 -7.02 -5.39 15.32
CA ALA A 276 -7.40 -5.95 14.03
C ALA A 276 -8.89 -6.35 13.94
N ASN A 277 -9.52 -6.69 15.07
CA ASN A 277 -10.95 -7.06 15.14
C ASN A 277 -11.86 -5.91 15.63
N SER A 278 -11.33 -4.71 15.87
CA SER A 278 -12.12 -3.55 16.29
C SER A 278 -12.73 -2.85 15.08
N SER A 279 -14.04 -2.62 15.09
CA SER A 279 -14.70 -1.75 14.10
C SER A 279 -14.48 -0.26 14.36
N ASN A 280 -14.04 0.10 15.56
CA ASN A 280 -13.86 1.49 16.00
C ASN A 280 -12.37 1.82 16.09
N SER A 281 -12.01 3.06 15.74
CA SER A 281 -10.67 3.62 15.93
C SER A 281 -10.41 3.86 17.42
N PRO A 282 -9.44 3.17 18.04
CA PRO A 282 -9.09 3.38 19.44
C PRO A 282 -8.39 4.73 19.66
N SER A 283 -8.68 5.38 20.78
CA SER A 283 -7.89 6.51 21.29
C SER A 283 -7.33 6.14 22.65
N LEU A 284 -6.01 6.21 22.80
CA LEU A 284 -5.29 5.73 23.98
C LEU A 284 -4.60 6.88 24.71
N SER A 285 -4.62 6.83 26.05
CA SER A 285 -3.70 7.58 26.88
C SER A 285 -2.28 7.02 26.75
N LEU A 286 -1.27 7.80 27.11
CA LEU A 286 0.13 7.35 27.08
C LEU A 286 0.38 6.10 27.94
N ASP A 287 -0.27 6.00 29.12
CA ASP A 287 -0.17 4.81 29.96
C ASP A 287 -0.79 3.59 29.26
N GLN A 288 -1.94 3.76 28.60
CA GLN A 288 -2.55 2.70 27.81
C GLN A 288 -1.67 2.28 26.62
N VAL A 289 -0.96 3.21 25.96
CA VAL A 289 -0.01 2.87 24.90
C VAL A 289 1.08 1.94 25.44
N VAL A 290 1.66 2.27 26.59
CA VAL A 290 2.66 1.41 27.24
C VAL A 290 2.04 0.07 27.65
N ASP A 291 0.89 0.07 28.31
CA ASP A 291 0.25 -1.16 28.78
C ASP A 291 -0.19 -2.07 27.63
N ASN A 292 -0.49 -1.51 26.46
CA ASN A 292 -0.97 -2.27 25.31
C ASN A 292 0.13 -2.69 24.33
N PHE A 293 1.23 -1.92 24.24
CA PHE A 293 2.24 -2.05 23.18
C PHE A 293 3.70 -2.02 23.67
N ARG A 294 3.97 -2.09 24.98
CA ARG A 294 5.36 -2.14 25.50
C ARG A 294 6.22 -3.20 24.82
N GLY A 295 5.64 -4.37 24.54
CA GLY A 295 6.33 -5.48 23.86
C GLY A 295 6.21 -5.50 22.33
N ALA A 296 5.67 -4.45 21.68
CA ALA A 296 5.51 -4.45 20.23
C ALA A 296 6.87 -4.50 19.51
N ASP A 297 6.99 -5.39 18.51
CA ASP A 297 8.21 -5.56 17.72
C ASP A 297 8.52 -4.31 16.87
N PHE A 298 7.49 -3.70 16.30
CA PHE A 298 7.60 -2.56 15.38
C PHE A 298 6.69 -1.41 15.78
N TRP A 299 7.11 -0.19 15.44
CA TRP A 299 6.28 1.01 15.44
C TRP A 299 6.38 1.67 14.07
N ILE A 300 5.25 1.83 13.37
CA ILE A 300 5.20 2.43 12.04
C ILE A 300 4.24 3.63 11.99
N ASN A 301 4.30 4.42 10.91
CA ASN A 301 3.36 5.50 10.61
C ASN A 301 3.25 6.57 11.71
N LEU A 302 4.37 7.15 12.13
CA LEU A 302 4.51 8.00 13.33
C LEU A 302 3.56 9.23 13.49
N ASP A 303 2.70 9.51 12.50
CA ASP A 303 1.74 10.63 12.46
C ASP A 303 2.32 11.98 12.88
N LEU A 304 3.42 12.37 12.20
CA LEU A 304 4.12 13.62 12.47
C LEU A 304 3.85 14.63 11.36
N ALA A 305 3.69 15.89 11.74
CA ALA A 305 3.54 17.01 10.81
C ALA A 305 4.78 17.23 9.89
N SER A 306 5.93 16.65 10.24
CA SER A 306 7.15 16.70 9.43
C SER A 306 8.00 15.44 9.65
N PRO A 307 8.77 14.99 8.65
CA PRO A 307 9.60 13.80 8.76
C PRO A 307 10.71 13.98 9.80
N VAL A 308 11.06 12.89 10.47
CA VAL A 308 12.20 12.78 11.40
C VAL A 308 13.05 11.57 11.02
N TYR A 309 14.37 11.71 11.05
CA TYR A 309 15.29 10.73 10.48
C TYR A 309 16.06 9.92 11.51
N SER A 310 15.88 10.22 12.80
CA SER A 310 16.53 9.47 13.88
C SER A 310 15.68 9.40 15.15
N LEU A 311 15.95 8.39 15.99
CA LEU A 311 15.29 8.24 17.28
C LEU A 311 15.55 9.44 18.21
N SER A 312 16.75 10.01 18.17
CA SER A 312 17.09 11.23 18.93
C SER A 312 16.30 12.45 18.48
N GLU A 313 16.14 12.61 17.17
CA GLU A 313 15.36 13.70 16.58
C GLU A 313 13.89 13.58 16.95
N LEU A 314 13.31 12.38 16.89
CA LEU A 314 11.94 12.12 17.34
C LEU A 314 11.71 12.57 18.79
N LEU A 315 12.61 12.21 19.71
CA LEU A 315 12.51 12.64 21.10
C LEU A 315 12.68 14.15 21.27
N GLN A 316 13.52 14.77 20.45
CA GLN A 316 13.70 16.21 20.47
C GLN A 316 12.45 16.94 19.97
N THR A 317 11.81 16.44 18.91
CA THR A 317 10.55 16.97 18.38
C THR A 317 9.47 17.02 19.44
N TYR A 318 9.23 15.90 20.15
CA TYR A 318 8.26 15.88 21.25
C TYR A 318 8.61 16.87 22.36
N LYS A 319 9.88 16.98 22.75
CA LYS A 319 10.31 17.96 23.77
C LYS A 319 10.06 19.39 23.33
N GLN A 320 10.32 19.72 22.07
CA GLN A 320 10.10 21.05 21.49
C GLN A 320 8.61 21.41 21.41
N GLN A 321 7.73 20.41 21.29
CA GLN A 321 6.28 20.56 21.32
C GLN A 321 5.70 20.61 22.75
N ASN A 322 6.55 20.67 23.79
CA ASN A 322 6.16 20.56 25.21
C ASN A 322 5.54 19.20 25.60
N GLU A 323 5.82 18.15 24.83
CA GLU A 323 5.31 16.79 25.00
C GLU A 323 6.37 15.86 25.61
N SER A 324 7.04 16.33 26.67
CA SER A 324 8.11 15.56 27.33
C SER A 324 7.62 14.23 27.92
N ASN A 325 6.34 14.14 28.28
CA ASN A 325 5.68 12.90 28.67
C ASN A 325 5.64 11.89 27.52
N VAL A 326 5.33 12.31 26.29
CA VAL A 326 5.34 11.45 25.09
C VAL A 326 6.75 10.92 24.84
N ALA A 327 7.76 11.79 24.88
CA ALA A 327 9.16 11.40 24.75
C ALA A 327 9.57 10.33 25.80
N SER A 328 9.09 10.46 27.04
CA SER A 328 9.36 9.47 28.10
C SER A 328 8.58 8.16 27.92
N THR A 329 7.41 8.21 27.28
CA THR A 329 6.56 7.06 27.00
C THR A 329 7.12 6.21 25.88
N VAL A 330 7.48 6.81 24.74
CA VAL A 330 7.98 6.04 23.59
C VAL A 330 9.29 5.31 23.90
N GLN A 331 10.13 5.84 24.81
CA GLN A 331 11.34 5.17 25.29
C GLN A 331 11.08 3.86 26.07
N LYS A 332 9.85 3.64 26.55
CA LYS A 332 9.45 2.39 27.23
C LYS A 332 9.04 1.30 26.24
N LEU A 333 8.89 1.62 24.95
CA LEU A 333 8.45 0.69 23.93
C LEU A 333 9.63 -0.11 23.37
N ALA A 334 9.47 -1.42 23.25
CA ALA A 334 10.49 -2.29 22.67
C ALA A 334 10.86 -1.87 21.25
N ALA A 335 9.88 -1.52 20.41
CA ALA A 335 10.14 -0.99 19.07
C ALA A 335 11.12 0.20 19.07
N PHE A 336 10.99 1.15 20.01
CA PHE A 336 11.94 2.26 20.14
C PHE A 336 13.31 1.80 20.62
N GLN A 337 13.34 0.97 21.65
CA GLN A 337 14.58 0.44 22.25
C GLN A 337 15.39 -0.44 21.28
N CYS A 338 14.70 -1.16 20.39
CA CYS A 338 15.29 -1.99 19.34
C CYS A 338 15.55 -1.23 18.04
N GLY A 339 15.21 0.07 17.98
CA GLY A 339 15.31 0.90 16.79
C GLY A 339 14.41 0.46 15.63
N GLN A 340 13.35 -0.30 15.89
CA GLN A 340 12.36 -0.74 14.90
C GLN A 340 11.22 0.29 14.74
N VAL A 341 11.60 1.56 14.60
CA VAL A 341 10.69 2.68 14.37
C VAL A 341 10.80 3.10 12.90
N TRP A 342 9.68 3.06 12.19
CA TRP A 342 9.63 3.28 10.74
C TRP A 342 8.65 4.39 10.40
N SER A 343 9.04 5.24 9.45
CA SER A 343 8.20 6.33 8.94
C SER A 343 7.86 6.06 7.47
N ASN A 344 6.60 6.31 7.11
CA ASN A 344 6.08 6.31 5.73
C ASN A 344 6.41 7.61 4.96
N ALA A 345 7.27 8.47 5.50
CA ALA A 345 7.63 9.75 4.88
C ALA A 345 8.93 9.69 4.06
N LYS A 346 9.31 8.51 3.52
CA LYS A 346 10.56 8.38 2.73
C LYS A 346 10.56 9.29 1.50
N ARG A 347 9.37 9.49 0.94
CA ARG A 347 9.12 10.31 -0.24
C ARG A 347 8.32 11.53 0.19
N TYR A 348 9.00 12.40 0.91
CA TYR A 348 8.44 13.66 1.40
C TYR A 348 9.06 14.85 0.67
N ARG A 349 8.25 15.88 0.37
CA ARG A 349 8.68 17.12 -0.28
C ARG A 349 7.79 18.27 0.16
N GLY A 350 8.36 19.29 0.78
CA GLY A 350 7.58 20.47 1.21
C GLY A 350 6.54 20.06 2.25
N GLU A 351 5.26 20.09 1.87
CA GLU A 351 4.12 19.65 2.70
C GLU A 351 3.48 18.35 2.16
N SER A 352 4.14 17.70 1.20
CA SER A 352 3.60 16.56 0.46
C SER A 352 4.28 15.25 0.85
N ASN A 353 3.46 14.22 1.08
CA ASN A 353 3.92 12.85 1.30
C ASN A 353 3.39 11.93 0.18
N ASP A 354 4.29 11.34 -0.61
CA ASP A 354 3.93 10.48 -1.73
C ASP A 354 3.27 9.16 -1.30
N TYR A 355 3.38 8.77 -0.02
CA TYR A 355 2.60 7.66 0.52
C TYR A 355 1.09 7.92 0.41
N TYR A 356 0.66 9.17 0.65
CA TYR A 356 -0.74 9.56 0.51
C TYR A 356 -1.13 9.92 -0.94
N GLU A 357 -0.16 10.22 -1.81
CA GLU A 357 -0.39 10.45 -3.24
C GLU A 357 -0.26 9.14 -4.04
N LEU A 358 0.94 8.76 -4.48
CA LEU A 358 1.17 7.54 -5.27
C LEU A 358 0.78 6.24 -4.54
N GLY A 359 0.94 6.19 -3.22
CA GLY A 359 0.55 5.01 -2.43
C GLY A 359 -0.95 4.70 -2.53
N SER A 360 -1.80 5.70 -2.75
CA SER A 360 -3.24 5.49 -2.99
C SER A 360 -3.54 4.66 -4.23
N ALA A 361 -2.66 4.76 -5.24
CA ALA A 361 -2.77 4.06 -6.52
C ALA A 361 -1.82 2.87 -6.64
N ARG A 362 -0.94 2.64 -5.65
CA ARG A 362 0.04 1.53 -5.60
C ARG A 362 -0.03 0.76 -4.28
N PRO A 363 -1.18 0.15 -3.95
CA PRO A 363 -1.31 -0.70 -2.76
C PRO A 363 -0.30 -1.86 -2.75
N ASP A 364 0.06 -2.39 -3.90
CA ASP A 364 1.05 -3.47 -4.03
C ASP A 364 2.45 -3.05 -3.53
N TRP A 365 2.82 -1.79 -3.69
CA TRP A 365 4.09 -1.27 -3.18
C TRP A 365 4.08 -1.02 -1.68
N ILE A 366 2.95 -0.56 -1.13
CA ILE A 366 2.77 -0.43 0.32
C ILE A 366 2.92 -1.80 0.97
N LEU A 367 2.21 -2.82 0.45
CA LEU A 367 2.31 -4.17 0.97
C LEU A 367 3.74 -4.72 0.91
N LYS A 368 4.44 -4.54 -0.23
CA LYS A 368 5.83 -5.00 -0.37
C LYS A 368 6.81 -4.31 0.57
N ASP A 369 6.63 -3.01 0.83
CA ASP A 369 7.40 -2.30 1.85
C ASP A 369 7.16 -2.92 3.24
N LEU A 370 5.91 -3.08 3.65
CA LEU A 370 5.54 -3.64 4.95
C LEU A 370 6.03 -5.07 5.13
N VAL A 371 5.91 -5.91 4.10
CA VAL A 371 6.45 -7.28 4.11
C VAL A 371 7.96 -7.28 4.30
N LYS A 372 8.67 -6.35 3.67
CA LYS A 372 10.12 -6.23 3.85
C LYS A 372 10.50 -5.72 5.24
N ILE A 373 9.68 -4.89 5.88
CA ILE A 373 9.87 -4.47 7.29
C ILE A 373 9.68 -5.67 8.22
N PHE A 374 8.56 -6.37 8.10
CA PHE A 374 8.14 -7.38 9.06
C PHE A 374 8.82 -8.74 8.87
N HIS A 375 9.14 -9.10 7.62
CA HIS A 375 9.70 -10.39 7.23
C HIS A 375 10.97 -10.23 6.37
N PRO A 376 12.05 -9.62 6.90
CA PRO A 376 13.28 -9.40 6.15
C PRO A 376 13.94 -10.71 5.68
N GLU A 377 13.60 -11.86 6.29
CA GLU A 377 14.09 -13.18 5.91
C GLU A 377 13.52 -13.71 4.58
N LEU A 378 12.46 -13.10 4.05
CA LEU A 378 11.87 -13.48 2.76
C LEU A 378 12.66 -12.93 1.55
N GLU A 379 13.75 -12.20 1.78
CA GLU A 379 14.69 -11.69 0.77
C GLU A 379 13.99 -11.09 -0.47
N THR A 380 13.01 -10.22 -0.25
CA THR A 380 12.25 -9.62 -1.36
C THR A 380 13.16 -8.75 -2.23
N ASN A 381 13.08 -8.92 -3.56
CA ASN A 381 13.77 -8.09 -4.55
C ASN A 381 13.07 -6.72 -4.75
N HIS A 382 12.56 -6.15 -3.66
CA HIS A 382 11.82 -4.89 -3.62
C HIS A 382 12.61 -3.86 -2.83
N SER A 383 12.80 -2.67 -3.40
CA SER A 383 13.41 -1.54 -2.69
C SER A 383 12.32 -0.74 -2.01
N PHE A 384 12.56 -0.33 -0.75
CA PHE A 384 11.61 0.50 -0.03
C PHE A 384 11.19 1.73 -0.85
N VAL A 385 9.89 1.95 -1.01
CA VAL A 385 9.33 3.08 -1.76
C VAL A 385 8.90 4.18 -0.79
N PHE A 386 8.08 3.85 0.19
CA PHE A 386 7.43 4.79 1.10
C PHE A 386 8.04 4.78 2.49
N TYR A 387 8.64 3.66 2.92
CA TYR A 387 9.13 3.52 4.28
C TYR A 387 10.64 3.70 4.44
N TYR A 388 11.05 4.29 5.55
CA TYR A 388 12.43 4.28 6.04
C TYR A 388 12.47 4.04 7.54
N GLN A 389 13.52 3.38 8.01
CA GLN A 389 13.80 3.19 9.43
C GLN A 389 14.47 4.44 9.99
N LEU A 390 14.04 4.90 11.16
CA LEU A 390 14.73 5.97 11.88
C LEU A 390 16.12 5.47 12.28
N ALA A 391 17.14 6.28 12.01
CA ALA A 391 18.50 5.93 12.35
C ALA A 391 18.69 5.88 13.87
N ASN A 392 19.36 4.83 14.33
CA ASN A 392 19.95 4.77 15.66
C ASN A 392 21.34 5.40 15.62
N ASN A 393 21.42 6.67 15.22
CA ASN A 393 22.66 7.43 15.24
C ASN A 393 23.01 7.67 16.70
N GLY A 394 23.92 6.87 17.24
CA GLY A 394 24.34 6.85 18.63
C GLY A 394 24.87 8.20 19.13
N SER A 395 23.97 9.16 19.36
CA SER A 395 24.18 10.13 20.41
C SER A 395 24.46 9.29 21.65
N SER A 396 25.65 9.46 22.22
CA SER A 396 26.16 8.80 23.43
C SER A 396 25.23 8.93 24.66
N THR A 397 24.07 9.55 24.49
CA THR A 397 23.00 9.77 25.45
C THR A 397 21.85 8.76 25.39
N LEU A 398 21.61 8.09 24.25
CA LEU A 398 20.54 7.08 24.13
C LEU A 398 21.11 5.70 24.44
N SER A 399 21.22 5.38 25.73
CA SER A 399 21.52 4.02 26.19
C SER A 399 20.33 3.11 25.93
N LEU A 400 20.14 2.69 24.67
CA LEU A 400 19.07 1.79 24.27
C LEU A 400 19.45 0.34 24.56
N HIS A 401 18.54 -0.40 25.18
CA HIS A 401 18.66 -1.83 25.41
C HIS A 401 17.42 -2.51 24.83
N CYS A 402 17.59 -3.27 23.75
CA CYS A 402 16.52 -4.00 23.10
C CYS A 402 16.14 -5.22 23.97
N PRO A 403 14.88 -5.37 24.40
CA PRO A 403 14.47 -6.47 25.28
C PRO A 403 14.32 -7.83 24.56
N TYR A 404 14.57 -7.90 23.26
CA TYR A 404 14.42 -9.10 22.43
C TYR A 404 15.60 -9.27 21.48
N HIS A 405 16.06 -10.50 21.26
CA HIS A 405 17.19 -10.77 20.38
C HIS A 405 16.87 -11.89 19.37
N ASN A 406 17.41 -11.75 18.16
CA ASN A 406 17.40 -12.84 17.19
C ASN A 406 18.59 -13.76 17.43
N LEU A 407 18.35 -14.92 18.03
CA LEU A 407 19.39 -15.92 18.25
C LEU A 407 19.86 -16.50 16.91
N SER A 408 21.16 -16.83 16.85
CA SER A 408 21.75 -17.50 15.70
C SER A 408 21.08 -18.86 15.41
N THR A 409 21.30 -19.35 14.18
CA THR A 409 20.79 -20.67 13.77
C THR A 409 21.46 -21.82 14.52
N SER A 410 22.70 -21.64 14.97
CA SER A 410 23.46 -22.60 15.79
C SER A 410 23.85 -22.00 17.15
N PRO A 411 23.88 -22.80 18.24
CA PRO A 411 24.20 -22.29 19.57
C PRO A 411 25.69 -21.88 19.66
N PRO A 412 26.03 -20.86 20.48
CA PRO A 412 27.42 -20.53 20.77
C PRO A 412 28.17 -21.72 21.39
N SER A 413 29.50 -21.73 21.26
CA SER A 413 30.36 -22.77 21.85
C SER A 413 30.10 -22.91 23.36
N GLY A 414 29.92 -24.16 23.83
CA GLY A 414 29.62 -24.46 25.24
C GLY A 414 28.16 -24.20 25.66
N ARG A 415 27.27 -23.91 24.71
CA ARG A 415 25.83 -23.74 24.92
C ARG A 415 25.03 -24.70 24.05
N GLN A 416 23.78 -24.92 24.40
CA GLN A 416 22.80 -25.65 23.59
C GLN A 416 21.49 -24.86 23.53
N PHE A 417 20.69 -25.13 22.51
CA PHE A 417 19.35 -24.55 22.42
C PHE A 417 18.31 -25.45 23.08
N VAL A 418 17.49 -24.84 23.92
CA VAL A 418 16.28 -25.44 24.50
C VAL A 418 15.08 -24.70 23.90
N ILE A 419 14.09 -25.44 23.41
CA ILE A 419 12.86 -24.86 22.86
C ILE A 419 11.67 -25.24 23.73
N LEU A 420 10.95 -24.22 24.18
CA LEU A 420 9.72 -24.36 24.92
C LEU A 420 8.58 -24.06 23.96
N HIS A 421 7.75 -25.05 23.64
CA HIS A 421 6.52 -24.84 22.89
C HIS A 421 5.39 -24.53 23.87
N VAL A 422 4.68 -23.44 23.62
CA VAL A 422 3.69 -22.89 24.52
C VAL A 422 2.41 -22.61 23.74
N SER A 423 1.29 -23.06 24.28
CA SER A 423 -0.04 -22.75 23.78
C SER A 423 -0.83 -22.09 24.91
N VAL A 424 -1.33 -20.89 24.67
CA VAL A 424 -2.05 -20.07 25.64
C VAL A 424 -3.40 -19.67 25.07
N ASN A 425 -4.47 -19.78 25.87
CA ASN A 425 -5.79 -19.29 25.50
C ASN A 425 -5.94 -17.77 25.76
N SER A 426 -5.00 -16.99 25.25
CA SER A 426 -4.97 -15.53 25.35
C SER A 426 -4.44 -14.96 24.04
N SER A 427 -4.67 -13.69 23.78
CA SER A 427 -4.10 -13.03 22.61
C SER A 427 -2.61 -12.74 22.81
N MET A 428 -1.89 -12.55 21.70
CA MET A 428 -0.44 -12.34 21.70
C MET A 428 0.04 -11.20 22.62
N PHE A 429 -0.65 -10.07 22.66
CA PHE A 429 -0.14 -8.87 23.33
C PHE A 429 -0.05 -8.98 24.87
N PRO A 430 -1.10 -9.44 25.59
CA PRO A 430 -0.97 -9.78 27.01
C PRO A 430 0.20 -10.72 27.31
N ILE A 431 0.42 -11.72 26.44
CA ILE A 431 1.52 -12.67 26.57
C ILE A 431 2.87 -11.96 26.39
N GLN A 432 3.04 -11.15 25.35
CA GLN A 432 4.27 -10.37 25.12
C GLN A 432 4.64 -9.48 26.31
N ASN A 433 3.65 -8.82 26.92
CA ASN A 433 3.86 -7.99 28.09
C ASN A 433 4.26 -8.81 29.32
N ALA A 434 3.58 -9.93 29.58
CA ALA A 434 3.92 -10.85 30.66
C ALA A 434 5.35 -11.40 30.49
N LEU A 435 5.71 -11.75 29.26
CA LEU A 435 7.04 -12.24 28.90
C LEU A 435 8.12 -11.22 29.27
N ASN A 436 7.94 -9.97 28.83
CA ASN A 436 8.93 -8.91 29.03
C ASN A 436 9.04 -8.47 30.51
N LEU A 437 7.92 -8.29 31.20
CA LEU A 437 7.90 -7.71 32.56
C LEU A 437 8.27 -8.69 33.66
N SER A 438 7.91 -9.96 33.51
CA SER A 438 7.92 -10.92 34.62
C SER A 438 8.63 -12.22 34.28
N ILE A 439 8.37 -12.79 33.11
CA ILE A 439 8.88 -14.12 32.78
C ILE A 439 10.35 -14.10 32.42
N PHE A 440 10.78 -13.28 31.46
CA PHE A 440 12.19 -13.26 31.05
C PHE A 440 13.13 -12.91 32.20
N PRO A 441 12.83 -11.91 33.07
CA PRO A 441 13.64 -11.71 34.28
C PRO A 441 13.74 -12.97 35.16
N MET A 442 12.63 -13.71 35.30
CA MET A 442 12.58 -14.96 36.06
C MET A 442 13.44 -16.05 35.40
N ILE A 443 13.31 -16.28 34.10
CA ILE A 443 14.09 -17.26 33.33
C ILE A 443 15.59 -16.91 33.40
N ALA A 444 15.94 -15.64 33.22
CA ALA A 444 17.33 -15.15 33.27
C ALA A 444 17.98 -15.50 34.62
N SER A 445 17.28 -15.19 35.71
CA SER A 445 17.71 -15.49 37.07
C SER A 445 17.86 -16.99 37.33
N LEU A 446 16.89 -17.81 36.90
CA LEU A 446 16.89 -19.25 37.13
C LEU A 446 18.03 -19.99 36.41
N TYR A 447 18.34 -19.61 35.18
CA TYR A 447 19.32 -20.32 34.35
C TYR A 447 20.69 -19.64 34.27
N GLY A 448 20.83 -18.45 34.88
CA GLY A 448 22.04 -17.64 34.80
C GLY A 448 22.35 -17.18 33.38
N ILE A 449 21.31 -16.84 32.62
CA ILE A 449 21.39 -16.37 31.23
C ILE A 449 20.93 -14.92 31.12
N SER A 450 21.28 -14.21 30.05
CA SER A 450 20.81 -12.84 29.81
C SER A 450 19.58 -12.82 28.89
N TYR A 451 18.99 -11.62 28.68
CA TYR A 451 17.95 -11.44 27.67
C TYR A 451 18.45 -11.75 26.25
N ASP A 452 19.74 -11.50 25.98
CA ASP A 452 20.41 -11.81 24.72
C ASP A 452 20.46 -13.30 24.40
N ASP A 453 20.23 -14.15 25.41
CA ASP A 453 20.16 -15.61 25.28
C ASP A 453 18.73 -16.12 25.02
N MET A 454 17.74 -15.25 24.88
CA MET A 454 16.34 -15.61 24.73
C MET A 454 15.73 -15.05 23.45
N GLN A 455 14.84 -15.84 22.86
CA GLN A 455 14.05 -15.42 21.72
C GLN A 455 12.65 -16.03 21.79
N VAL A 456 11.63 -15.24 21.47
CA VAL A 456 10.25 -15.72 21.38
C VAL A 456 9.73 -15.57 19.97
N TYR A 457 8.98 -16.58 19.54
CA TYR A 457 8.38 -16.65 18.23
C TYR A 457 6.91 -16.98 18.37
N PHE A 458 6.06 -16.06 17.94
CA PHE A 458 4.63 -16.30 17.81
C PHE A 458 4.34 -16.90 16.44
N LEU A 459 3.78 -18.11 16.44
CA LEU A 459 3.38 -18.83 15.23
C LEU A 459 2.05 -18.33 14.70
N ASN A 460 1.18 -17.86 15.59
CA ASN A 460 -0.05 -17.14 15.29
C ASN A 460 -0.35 -16.12 16.41
N PRO A 461 -1.10 -15.05 16.15
CA PRO A 461 -1.45 -14.08 17.18
C PRO A 461 -2.66 -14.47 18.05
N GLY A 462 -3.37 -15.56 17.72
CA GLY A 462 -4.63 -15.99 18.35
C GLY A 462 -5.74 -14.97 18.13
N GLU A 463 -6.54 -15.11 17.07
CA GLU A 463 -7.44 -14.04 16.59
C GLU A 463 -8.89 -14.15 17.08
N ASP A 464 -9.29 -15.30 17.60
CA ASP A 464 -10.68 -15.61 17.96
C ASP A 464 -10.77 -16.66 19.06
N SER A 465 -11.93 -16.73 19.75
CA SER A 465 -12.20 -17.57 20.94
C SER A 465 -12.09 -19.09 20.72
N SER A 466 -11.60 -19.52 19.55
CA SER A 466 -11.39 -20.90 19.15
C SER A 466 -9.93 -21.23 18.82
N SER A 467 -9.03 -20.23 18.72
CA SER A 467 -7.62 -20.45 18.37
C SER A 467 -6.68 -19.99 19.48
N ASN A 468 -5.95 -20.95 20.07
CA ASN A 468 -4.90 -20.62 21.04
C ASN A 468 -3.78 -19.83 20.36
N THR A 469 -3.17 -18.90 21.09
CA THR A 469 -1.87 -18.35 20.72
C THR A 469 -0.81 -19.42 20.89
N LEU A 470 -0.14 -19.74 19.80
CA LEU A 470 0.95 -20.69 19.73
C LEU A 470 2.26 -19.92 19.63
N MET A 471 3.19 -20.24 20.51
CA MET A 471 4.53 -19.66 20.47
C MET A 471 5.59 -20.69 20.82
N TYR A 472 6.84 -20.36 20.52
CA TYR A 472 7.96 -21.02 21.14
C TYR A 472 8.97 -20.03 21.71
N ILE A 473 9.55 -20.40 22.84
CA ILE A 473 10.64 -19.69 23.49
C ILE A 473 11.92 -20.50 23.25
N LYS A 474 12.84 -19.93 22.48
CA LYS A 474 14.17 -20.49 22.24
C LYS A 474 15.13 -19.88 23.24
N LEU A 475 15.79 -20.73 24.01
CA LEU A 475 16.79 -20.35 25.01
C LEU A 475 18.14 -20.90 24.60
N SER A 476 19.15 -20.04 24.58
CA SER A 476 20.57 -20.42 24.56
C SER A 476 20.98 -20.68 26.00
N VAL A 477 21.34 -21.91 26.37
CA VAL A 477 21.64 -22.29 27.78
C VAL A 477 23.02 -22.93 27.87
N PRO A 478 23.83 -22.69 28.91
CA PRO A 478 25.09 -23.40 29.12
C PRO A 478 24.89 -24.93 29.12
N SER A 479 25.76 -25.69 28.44
CA SER A 479 25.56 -27.14 28.23
C SER A 479 25.40 -27.93 29.54
N ASN A 480 26.05 -27.49 30.61
CA ASN A 480 25.94 -28.10 31.95
C ASN A 480 24.61 -27.82 32.66
N ASN A 481 23.82 -26.84 32.20
CA ASN A 481 22.52 -26.47 32.75
C ASN A 481 21.34 -27.01 31.91
N VAL A 482 21.59 -27.65 30.77
CA VAL A 482 20.55 -28.15 29.85
C VAL A 482 19.67 -29.19 30.52
N SER A 483 20.24 -30.14 31.26
CA SER A 483 19.45 -31.14 31.99
C SER A 483 18.46 -30.51 32.97
N ASN A 484 18.85 -29.41 33.64
CA ASN A 484 17.95 -28.64 34.52
C ASN A 484 16.87 -27.88 33.74
N ALA A 485 17.20 -27.39 32.54
CA ALA A 485 16.23 -26.77 31.63
C ALA A 485 15.26 -27.79 30.98
N LEU A 486 15.60 -29.09 30.94
CA LEU A 486 14.77 -30.15 30.36
C LEU A 486 13.98 -30.98 31.39
N SER A 487 14.45 -31.06 32.65
CA SER A 487 13.77 -31.80 33.70
C SER A 487 12.59 -30.98 34.25
N THR A 488 11.40 -31.30 33.77
CA THR A 488 10.10 -30.65 33.93
C THR A 488 9.53 -30.51 35.37
N SER A 489 10.32 -30.58 36.44
CA SER A 489 9.80 -30.34 37.80
C SER A 489 9.78 -28.86 38.23
N HIS A 490 10.34 -27.94 37.43
CA HIS A 490 10.52 -26.52 37.79
C HIS A 490 10.18 -25.50 36.69
N PHE A 491 9.36 -25.83 35.70
CA PHE A 491 8.75 -24.77 34.89
C PHE A 491 7.52 -24.21 35.62
N HIS A 492 7.78 -23.34 36.61
CA HIS A 492 6.76 -22.39 37.06
C HIS A 492 6.34 -21.42 35.95
N PHE A 493 6.94 -21.47 34.76
CA PHE A 493 6.56 -20.63 33.62
C PHE A 493 5.08 -20.75 33.26
N ALA A 494 4.53 -21.96 33.15
CA ALA A 494 3.11 -22.14 32.86
C ALA A 494 2.26 -21.54 34.00
N GLY A 495 2.52 -21.92 35.26
CA GLY A 495 1.77 -21.38 36.40
C GLY A 495 1.96 -19.87 36.64
N ALA A 496 3.13 -19.32 36.35
CA ALA A 496 3.41 -17.89 36.44
C ALA A 496 2.70 -17.13 35.32
N LEU A 497 2.73 -17.67 34.09
CA LEU A 497 2.01 -17.10 32.96
C LEU A 497 0.49 -17.18 33.19
N GLU A 498 -0.04 -18.30 33.71
CA GLU A 498 -1.43 -18.45 34.15
C GLU A 498 -1.79 -17.42 35.23
N THR A 499 -0.94 -17.26 36.24
CA THR A 499 -1.15 -16.29 37.33
C THR A 499 -1.17 -14.84 36.81
N ILE A 500 -0.25 -14.50 35.91
CA ILE A 500 -0.12 -13.14 35.35
C ILE A 500 -1.27 -12.84 34.40
N LEU A 501 -1.59 -13.77 33.51
CA LEU A 501 -2.67 -13.61 32.51
C LEU A 501 -4.07 -13.80 33.11
N LYS A 502 -4.16 -14.34 34.33
CA LYS A 502 -5.41 -14.75 34.99
C LYS A 502 -6.21 -15.74 34.13
N ASP A 503 -5.49 -16.59 33.39
CA ASP A 503 -6.05 -17.60 32.50
C ASP A 503 -5.65 -18.99 32.99
N ASN A 504 -6.56 -19.95 32.93
CA ASN A 504 -6.41 -21.29 33.48
C ASN A 504 -6.04 -22.34 32.42
N ASN A 505 -5.82 -21.95 31.16
CA ASN A 505 -5.53 -22.91 30.09
C ASN A 505 -4.23 -22.58 29.34
N VAL A 506 -3.10 -22.76 30.03
CA VAL A 506 -1.77 -22.76 29.42
C VAL A 506 -1.30 -24.21 29.29
N SER A 507 -1.00 -24.64 28.07
CA SER A 507 -0.32 -25.92 27.84
C SER A 507 1.10 -25.68 27.36
N THR A 508 2.06 -26.40 27.95
CA THR A 508 3.48 -26.30 27.62
C THR A 508 4.04 -27.68 27.29
N SER A 509 4.91 -27.74 26.29
CA SER A 509 5.74 -28.90 26.00
C SER A 509 7.17 -28.45 25.71
N VAL A 510 8.15 -29.26 26.09
CA VAL A 510 9.57 -28.90 26.00
C VAL A 510 10.27 -29.86 25.05
N THR A 511 11.04 -29.30 24.11
CA THR A 511 11.90 -30.06 23.21
C THR A 511 13.33 -29.54 23.33
N SER A 512 14.31 -30.45 23.41
CA SER A 512 15.72 -30.12 23.25
C SER A 512 16.09 -30.20 21.77
N MET A 513 16.93 -29.30 21.30
CA MET A 513 17.67 -29.51 20.05
C MET A 513 19.13 -29.79 20.39
N ASP A 514 19.53 -31.05 20.25
CA ASP A 514 20.92 -31.46 20.29
C ASP A 514 21.52 -31.30 18.88
N VAL A 515 22.43 -30.35 18.70
CA VAL A 515 23.18 -30.22 17.43
C VAL A 515 24.30 -31.26 17.41
N THR A 516 23.93 -32.54 17.33
CA THR A 516 24.83 -33.62 16.91
C THR A 516 24.19 -34.66 15.98
N THR A 517 22.98 -34.42 15.45
CA THR A 517 22.45 -35.24 14.35
C THR A 517 22.17 -34.40 13.12
N THR A 518 22.93 -34.71 12.08
CA THR A 518 22.81 -34.19 10.73
C THR A 518 21.49 -34.63 10.09
N ALA A 519 20.86 -33.64 9.45
CA ALA A 519 19.86 -33.69 8.37
C ALA A 519 18.37 -33.92 8.71
N PRO A 520 17.48 -33.02 8.28
CA PRO A 520 16.18 -33.40 7.74
C PRO A 520 16.28 -33.67 6.23
N VAL A 521 15.75 -34.84 5.87
CA VAL A 521 14.93 -35.17 4.68
C VAL A 521 15.30 -34.51 3.34
N SER A 522 15.66 -35.37 2.39
CA SER A 522 15.87 -35.15 0.96
C SER A 522 15.03 -34.03 0.33
N THR A 523 15.70 -32.98 -0.10
CA THR A 523 15.22 -32.10 -1.17
C THR A 523 15.40 -32.82 -2.51
N SER A 524 14.33 -32.92 -3.28
CA SER A 524 14.43 -33.23 -4.70
C SER A 524 15.33 -32.20 -5.37
N SER A 525 16.20 -32.67 -6.25
CA SER A 525 17.12 -31.85 -7.05
C SER A 525 16.34 -30.92 -7.99
N GLY A 526 15.95 -29.75 -7.47
CA GLY A 526 15.62 -28.58 -8.27
C GLY A 526 16.90 -27.85 -8.66
N LEU A 527 16.97 -27.41 -9.93
CA LEU A 527 18.11 -26.68 -10.49
C LEU A 527 18.50 -25.49 -9.60
N SER A 528 19.81 -25.27 -9.45
CA SER A 528 20.32 -24.17 -8.62
C SER A 528 19.87 -22.82 -9.18
N GLY A 529 19.70 -21.81 -8.32
CA GLY A 529 19.29 -20.47 -8.74
C GLY A 529 20.22 -19.84 -9.80
N GLY A 530 21.47 -20.29 -9.89
CA GLY A 530 22.40 -19.90 -10.95
C GLY A 530 22.07 -20.52 -12.32
N ASP A 531 21.58 -21.76 -12.35
CA ASP A 531 21.20 -22.47 -13.59
C ASP A 531 19.85 -21.96 -14.12
N ILE A 532 18.93 -21.60 -13.22
CA ILE A 532 17.66 -20.94 -13.55
C ILE A 532 17.94 -19.54 -14.11
N ALA A 533 18.88 -18.78 -13.52
CA ALA A 533 19.28 -17.48 -14.05
C ALA A 533 19.90 -17.58 -15.44
N GLY A 534 20.73 -18.58 -15.72
CA GLY A 534 21.34 -18.79 -17.05
C GLY A 534 20.33 -19.12 -18.14
N ILE A 535 19.36 -20.00 -17.85
CA ILE A 535 18.31 -20.42 -18.79
C ILE A 535 17.29 -19.29 -19.03
N VAL A 536 16.93 -18.54 -17.99
CA VAL A 536 16.00 -17.40 -18.10
C VAL A 536 16.66 -16.24 -18.85
N VAL A 537 17.93 -15.92 -18.60
CA VAL A 537 18.63 -14.85 -19.33
C VAL A 537 18.82 -15.21 -20.81
N GLY A 538 19.16 -16.47 -21.13
CA GLY A 538 19.27 -16.93 -22.52
C GLY A 538 17.93 -16.88 -23.27
N SER A 539 16.83 -17.26 -22.60
CA SER A 539 15.49 -17.26 -23.18
C SER A 539 14.93 -15.84 -23.35
N VAL A 540 15.20 -14.93 -22.42
CA VAL A 540 14.76 -13.53 -22.47
C VAL A 540 15.51 -12.73 -23.54
N VAL A 541 16.82 -12.95 -23.71
CA VAL A 541 17.58 -12.31 -24.80
C VAL A 541 17.13 -12.85 -26.16
N GLY A 542 16.88 -14.15 -26.27
CA GLY A 542 16.30 -14.76 -27.47
C GLY A 542 14.92 -14.21 -27.80
N PHE A 543 14.03 -14.09 -26.82
CA PHE A 543 12.68 -13.55 -26.98
C PHE A 543 12.68 -12.06 -27.36
N CYS A 544 13.52 -11.24 -26.71
CA CYS A 544 13.65 -9.82 -27.05
C CYS A 544 14.18 -9.61 -28.48
N LEU A 545 15.10 -10.47 -28.95
CA LEU A 545 15.56 -10.44 -30.35
C LEU A 545 14.44 -10.82 -31.32
N VAL A 546 13.66 -11.85 -31.01
CA VAL A 546 12.52 -12.28 -31.84
C VAL A 546 11.44 -11.19 -31.89
N VAL A 547 11.06 -10.61 -30.75
CA VAL A 547 10.09 -9.52 -30.68
C VAL A 547 10.59 -8.27 -31.41
N GLY A 548 11.87 -7.91 -31.24
CA GLY A 548 12.49 -6.81 -31.99
C GLY A 548 12.44 -7.03 -33.50
N VAL A 549 12.68 -8.26 -33.98
CA VAL A 549 12.57 -8.63 -35.39
C VAL A 549 11.13 -8.59 -35.89
N VAL A 550 10.16 -9.05 -35.09
CA VAL A 550 8.72 -9.03 -35.44
C VAL A 550 8.19 -7.60 -35.51
N ILE A 551 8.54 -6.74 -34.54
CA ILE A 551 8.17 -5.32 -34.54
C ILE A 551 8.82 -4.60 -35.73
N PHE A 552 10.10 -4.90 -36.03
CA PHE A 552 10.77 -4.34 -37.20
C PHE A 552 10.13 -4.80 -38.52
N ALA A 553 9.75 -6.08 -38.63
CA ALA A 553 9.06 -6.62 -39.79
C ALA A 553 7.65 -6.03 -39.97
N TYR A 554 6.90 -5.87 -38.87
CA TYR A 554 5.59 -5.22 -38.85
C TYR A 554 5.70 -3.74 -39.28
N TRP A 555 6.65 -2.99 -38.70
CA TRP A 555 6.92 -1.61 -39.08
C TRP A 555 7.36 -1.48 -40.55
N TYR A 556 8.25 -2.35 -41.02
CA TYR A 556 8.72 -2.37 -42.41
C TYR A 556 7.59 -2.70 -43.40
N GLY A 557 6.70 -3.62 -43.04
CA GLY A 557 5.49 -3.98 -43.81
C GLY A 557 4.49 -2.83 -43.90
N HIS A 558 4.18 -2.17 -42.77
CA HIS A 558 3.24 -1.06 -42.71
C HIS A 558 3.71 0.15 -43.54
N ARG A 559 5.02 0.43 -43.55
CA ARG A 559 5.60 1.54 -44.32
C ARG A 559 5.53 1.31 -45.84
N ARG A 560 5.53 0.05 -46.30
CA ARG A 560 5.30 -0.30 -47.71
C ARG A 560 3.84 -0.26 -48.11
N ALA A 561 2.92 -0.59 -47.20
CA ALA A 561 1.48 -0.47 -47.44
C ALA A 561 1.05 0.99 -47.63
N TYR A 562 1.56 1.91 -46.79
CA TYR A 562 1.26 3.34 -46.91
C TYR A 562 1.78 3.96 -48.22
N LYS A 563 2.98 3.58 -48.68
CA LYS A 563 3.52 4.04 -49.97
C LYS A 563 2.79 3.50 -51.22
N ARG A 564 1.98 2.44 -51.09
CA ARG A 564 1.12 1.97 -52.21
C ARG A 564 -0.23 2.68 -52.27
N ILE A 565 -0.71 3.20 -51.15
CA ILE A 565 -1.99 3.91 -51.06
C ILE A 565 -1.86 5.36 -51.59
N GLU A 566 -0.69 6.00 -51.42
CA GLU A 566 -0.42 7.33 -52.02
C GLU A 566 -0.07 7.30 -53.52
N GLY A 567 0.17 6.13 -54.11
CA GLY A 567 0.49 5.99 -55.55
C GLY A 567 -0.71 5.70 -56.46
N SER A 568 -1.93 5.62 -55.90
CA SER A 568 -3.11 5.09 -56.61
C SER A 568 -4.29 6.06 -56.60
N THR A 569 -4.04 7.36 -56.82
CA THR A 569 -5.08 8.33 -57.17
C THR A 569 -4.70 9.00 -58.49
N VAL A 570 -4.87 8.24 -59.58
CA VAL A 570 -4.88 8.82 -60.93
C VAL A 570 -6.18 9.58 -61.10
N ILE A 571 -6.00 10.88 -61.31
CA ILE A 571 -6.99 11.91 -61.63
C ILE A 571 -7.73 11.52 -62.93
N LEU A 572 -9.05 11.43 -62.87
CA LEU A 572 -9.92 11.51 -64.06
C LEU A 572 -10.88 12.69 -63.86
N GLY A 573 -10.74 13.71 -64.72
CA GLY A 573 -11.76 14.74 -64.89
C GLY A 573 -11.24 16.12 -65.26
N ALA A 574 -10.88 16.35 -66.54
CA ALA A 574 -10.94 17.67 -67.17
C ALA A 574 -11.03 17.59 -68.71
N SER A 575 -12.10 18.19 -69.27
CA SER A 575 -12.39 18.56 -70.68
C SER A 575 -12.54 17.42 -71.71
N ASN A 576 -13.56 17.37 -72.58
CA ASN A 576 -14.46 18.37 -73.16
C ASN A 576 -15.92 17.89 -73.20
#